data_AF-A0A973MJX3-F1
#
_entry.id   AF-A0A973MJX3-F1
#
_cell.length_a   1.000
_cell.length_b   1.000
_cell.length_c   1.000
_cell.angle_alpha   90.00
_cell.angle_beta   90.00
_cell.angle_gamma   90.00
#
_symmetry.space_group_name_H-M   'P 1'
#
loop_
_entity.id
_entity.type
_entity.pdbx_description
1 polymer ?
#
loop_
_entity_poly.entity_id
_entity_poly.type
_entity_poly.pdbx_seq_one_letter_code
_entity_poly.pdbx_strand_id
1 'polypeptide(L)'
;MTTDLYTTDDASGERWRLLLGDSCERLAEIETDSVDLSVCSPPFDSLYTYSPSPRDLGNSSSRDEFLEHYRFIIREQLRVTKPGRLACVHVQQVALKKSVAGYIGLTDFRGDVIRAFQAEGWIFNGEVTIWKDPQAQSIRTKAHALAFTTKNRDSAKIRPALAD
;
A
#
# COMPACT_ATOMS: atom_id res chain seq x y z
N MET A 1 17.24 -12.62 -21.87
CA MET A 1 17.47 -12.41 -20.43
C MET A 1 17.90 -10.97 -20.28
N THR A 2 16.97 -10.08 -19.93
CA THR A 2 17.30 -8.69 -19.63
C THR A 2 18.09 -8.70 -18.34
N THR A 3 19.35 -8.27 -18.39
CA THR A 3 20.17 -8.06 -17.19
C THR A 3 19.50 -6.95 -16.39
N ASP A 4 18.77 -7.32 -15.34
CA ASP A 4 18.26 -6.38 -14.37
C ASP A 4 19.48 -5.79 -13.64
N LEU A 5 19.91 -4.60 -14.07
CA LEU A 5 21.03 -3.89 -13.45
C LEU A 5 20.52 -3.24 -12.18
N TYR A 6 20.33 -4.07 -11.15
CA TYR A 6 20.04 -3.59 -9.81
C TYR A 6 21.09 -2.56 -9.40
N THR A 7 20.62 -1.37 -9.05
CA THR A 7 21.46 -0.22 -8.72
C THR A 7 21.08 0.26 -7.33
N THR A 8 22.09 0.56 -6.53
CA THR A 8 21.95 1.23 -5.24
C THR A 8 22.68 2.56 -5.30
N ASP A 9 22.13 3.58 -4.64
CA ASP A 9 22.77 4.90 -4.52
C ASP A 9 22.34 5.58 -3.21
N ASP A 10 23.17 6.50 -2.74
CA ASP A 10 22.97 7.22 -1.49
C ASP A 10 23.10 8.72 -1.76
N ALA A 11 22.10 9.48 -1.34
CA ALA A 11 22.18 10.94 -1.28
C ALA A 11 21.91 11.42 0.14
N SER A 12 22.61 12.45 0.59
CA SER A 12 22.44 12.98 1.96
C SER A 12 22.64 14.49 2.05
N GLY A 13 22.10 15.07 3.12
CA GLY A 13 22.28 16.45 3.53
C GLY A 13 22.13 16.60 5.04
N GLU A 14 21.98 17.83 5.53
CA GLU A 14 22.00 18.13 6.98
C GLU A 14 20.92 17.38 7.78
N ARG A 15 19.74 17.17 7.20
CA ARG A 15 18.56 16.59 7.88
C ARG A 15 17.84 15.54 7.05
N TRP A 16 18.51 14.96 6.07
CA TRP A 16 17.91 13.95 5.20
C TRP A 16 18.96 12.99 4.66
N ARG A 17 18.52 11.75 4.43
CA ARG A 17 19.23 10.71 3.70
C ARG A 17 18.21 10.03 2.79
N LEU A 18 18.59 9.81 1.54
CA LEU A 18 17.82 9.06 0.55
C LEU A 18 18.61 7.83 0.16
N LEU A 19 17.91 6.71 0.10
CA LEU A 19 18.46 5.41 -0.26
C LEU A 19 17.74 4.91 -1.50
N LEU A 20 18.46 4.83 -2.62
CA LEU A 20 17.99 4.13 -3.80
C LEU A 20 18.32 2.65 -3.64
N GLY A 21 17.30 1.80 -3.73
CA GLY A 21 17.47 0.35 -3.71
C GLY A 21 16.17 -0.36 -3.31
N ASP A 22 16.27 -1.68 -3.20
CA ASP A 22 15.20 -2.53 -2.69
C ASP A 22 14.99 -2.23 -1.20
N SER A 23 13.77 -1.86 -0.81
CA SER A 23 13.46 -1.53 0.58
C SER A 23 13.72 -2.68 1.55
N CYS A 24 13.59 -3.94 1.12
CA CYS A 24 13.91 -5.11 1.94
C CYS A 24 15.39 -5.16 2.29
N GLU A 25 16.27 -4.73 1.37
CA GLU A 25 17.71 -4.69 1.58
C GLU A 25 18.15 -3.41 2.31
N ARG A 26 17.63 -2.25 1.88
CA ARG A 26 18.06 -0.95 2.40
C ARG A 26 17.63 -0.70 3.85
N LEU A 27 16.50 -1.29 4.29
CA LEU A 27 16.07 -1.18 5.70
C LEU A 27 17.04 -1.85 6.67
N ALA A 28 17.75 -2.91 6.25
CA ALA A 28 18.73 -3.59 7.07
C ALA A 28 19.95 -2.71 7.42
N GLU A 29 20.17 -1.64 6.66
CA GLU A 29 21.25 -0.66 6.91
C GLU A 29 20.88 0.38 7.98
N ILE A 30 19.61 0.42 8.40
CA ILE A 30 19.13 1.32 9.44
C ILE A 30 19.28 0.63 10.80
N GLU A 31 19.86 1.35 11.77
CA GLU A 31 20.08 0.84 13.12
C GLU A 31 18.76 0.45 13.81
N THR A 32 18.82 -0.58 14.65
CA THR A 32 17.72 -0.99 15.52
C THR A 32 17.36 0.14 16.47
N ASP A 33 16.07 0.30 16.81
CA ASP A 33 15.57 1.33 17.74
C ASP A 33 16.06 2.76 17.41
N SER A 34 16.15 3.10 16.13
CA SER A 34 16.65 4.40 15.68
C SER A 34 15.57 5.33 15.10
N VAL A 35 14.45 4.76 14.66
CA VAL A 35 13.35 5.49 13.99
C VAL A 35 12.24 5.85 14.99
N ASP A 36 11.88 7.14 15.05
CA ASP A 36 10.79 7.64 15.91
C ASP A 36 9.40 7.60 15.26
N LEU A 37 9.32 7.62 13.92
CA LEU A 37 8.06 7.58 13.19
C LEU A 37 8.32 7.08 11.77
N SER A 38 7.57 6.08 11.34
CA SER A 38 7.50 5.69 9.94
C SER A 38 6.19 6.18 9.33
N VAL A 39 6.25 6.77 8.13
CA VAL A 39 5.05 7.09 7.33
C VAL A 39 5.26 6.52 5.95
N CYS A 40 4.42 5.58 5.53
CA CYS A 40 4.55 4.94 4.23
C CYS A 40 3.20 4.57 3.61
N SER A 41 3.21 4.34 2.30
CA SER A 41 2.13 3.71 1.55
C SER A 41 2.76 2.54 0.81
N PRO A 42 2.43 1.27 1.13
CA PRO A 42 2.92 0.15 0.35
C PRO A 42 2.33 0.19 -1.08
N PRO A 43 2.97 -0.47 -2.05
CA PRO A 43 2.34 -0.75 -3.33
C PRO A 43 0.97 -1.40 -3.10
N PHE A 44 -0.03 -0.97 -3.86
CA PHE A 44 -1.34 -1.58 -3.80
C PHE A 44 -1.34 -2.84 -4.65
N ASP A 45 -1.56 -3.98 -4.00
CA ASP A 45 -1.61 -5.29 -4.64
C ASP A 45 -2.36 -5.26 -5.98
N SER A 46 -1.68 -5.75 -7.03
CA SER A 46 -2.16 -5.86 -8.42
C SER A 46 -2.57 -4.57 -9.13
N LEU A 47 -2.57 -3.42 -8.44
CA LEU A 47 -2.92 -2.13 -9.03
C LEU A 47 -1.72 -1.39 -9.60
N TYR A 48 -0.56 -1.52 -8.96
CA TYR A 48 0.66 -0.82 -9.37
C TYR A 48 1.87 -1.77 -9.34
N THR A 49 2.39 -2.06 -10.52
CA THR A 49 3.73 -2.62 -10.72
C THR A 49 4.59 -1.49 -11.26
N TYR A 50 5.61 -1.09 -10.51
CA TYR A 50 6.45 0.08 -10.79
C TYR A 50 7.65 -0.28 -11.68
N SER A 51 8.05 -1.55 -11.71
CA SER A 51 9.14 -2.03 -12.56
C SER A 51 8.96 -3.52 -12.93
N PRO A 52 9.61 -4.00 -14.00
CA PRO A 52 9.64 -5.42 -14.34
C PRO A 52 10.58 -6.25 -13.43
N SER A 53 11.20 -5.62 -12.42
CA SER A 53 12.13 -6.30 -11.54
C SER A 53 11.39 -7.29 -10.64
N PRO A 54 11.97 -8.47 -10.34
CA PRO A 54 11.44 -9.36 -9.30
C PRO A 54 11.55 -8.75 -7.89
N ARG A 55 12.29 -7.64 -7.74
CA ARG A 55 12.45 -6.90 -6.47
C ARG A 55 11.32 -5.93 -6.19
N ASP A 56 10.43 -5.71 -7.15
CA ASP A 56 9.27 -4.87 -6.97
C ASP A 56 8.19 -5.65 -6.19
N LEU A 57 7.85 -5.20 -4.98
CA LEU A 57 6.76 -5.76 -4.18
C LEU A 57 5.43 -5.80 -4.95
N GLY A 58 5.19 -4.85 -5.86
CA GLY A 58 4.02 -4.81 -6.73
C GLY A 58 4.04 -5.84 -7.86
N ASN A 59 5.17 -6.51 -8.09
CA ASN A 59 5.31 -7.61 -9.05
C ASN A 59 5.01 -8.97 -8.37
N SER A 60 3.86 -9.05 -7.72
CA SER A 60 3.36 -10.26 -7.06
C SER A 60 2.22 -10.89 -7.89
N SER A 61 2.17 -12.21 -7.98
CA SER A 61 1.16 -12.94 -8.76
C SER A 61 -0.18 -13.08 -8.04
N SER A 62 -0.20 -12.85 -6.72
CA SER A 62 -1.41 -12.91 -5.89
C SER A 62 -1.32 -12.00 -4.65
N ARG A 63 -2.48 -11.73 -4.04
CA ARG A 63 -2.60 -11.02 -2.76
C ARG A 63 -1.78 -11.69 -1.66
N ASP A 64 -1.82 -13.02 -1.59
CA ASP A 64 -1.14 -13.78 -0.55
C ASP A 64 0.38 -13.69 -0.71
N GLU A 65 0.87 -13.78 -1.95
CA GLU A 65 2.29 -13.57 -2.26
C GLU A 65 2.74 -12.14 -1.94
N PHE A 66 1.93 -11.13 -2.31
CA PHE A 66 2.19 -9.74 -1.96
C PHE A 66 2.34 -9.57 -0.44
N LEU A 67 1.39 -10.10 0.34
CA LEU A 67 1.43 -9.99 1.79
C LEU A 67 2.64 -10.71 2.37
N GLU A 68 2.98 -11.91 1.87
CA GLU A 68 4.16 -12.65 2.31
C GLU A 68 5.45 -11.86 2.05
N HIS A 69 5.59 -11.26 0.86
CA HIS A 69 6.74 -10.40 0.57
C HIS A 69 6.75 -9.14 1.44
N TYR A 70 5.57 -8.53 1.68
CA TYR A 70 5.49 -7.33 2.49
C TYR A 70 5.89 -7.57 3.95
N ARG A 71 5.74 -8.79 4.48
CA ARG A 71 6.16 -9.13 5.85
C ARG A 71 7.66 -8.93 6.08
N PHE A 72 8.51 -9.07 5.07
CA PHE A 72 9.94 -8.74 5.21
C PHE A 72 10.15 -7.26 5.58
N ILE A 73 9.40 -6.36 4.92
CA ILE A 73 9.41 -4.93 5.23
C ILE A 73 8.83 -4.64 6.61
N ILE A 74 7.68 -5.25 6.94
CA ILE A 74 6.99 -5.03 8.22
C ILE A 74 7.89 -5.43 9.40
N ARG A 75 8.60 -6.56 9.27
CA ARG A 75 9.53 -7.05 10.28
C ARG A 75 10.70 -6.09 10.49
N GLU A 76 11.34 -5.67 9.41
CA GLU A 76 12.45 -4.71 9.49
C GLU A 76 11.98 -3.36 10.02
N GLN A 77 10.78 -2.92 9.65
CA GLN A 77 10.18 -1.71 10.19
C GLN A 77 10.00 -1.79 11.71
N LEU A 78 9.60 -2.95 12.25
CA LEU A 78 9.49 -3.14 13.70
C LEU A 78 10.87 -3.04 14.36
N ARG A 79 11.89 -3.69 13.78
CA ARG A 79 13.26 -3.66 14.31
C ARG A 79 13.83 -2.24 14.40
N VAL A 80 13.66 -1.43 13.37
CA VAL A 80 14.23 -0.07 13.35
C VAL A 80 13.43 0.91 14.21
N THR A 81 12.18 0.60 14.53
CA THR A 81 11.29 1.51 15.26
C THR A 81 11.54 1.44 16.76
N LYS A 82 11.78 2.59 17.40
CA LYS A 82 11.93 2.67 18.86
C LYS A 82 10.70 2.13 19.60
N PRO A 83 10.86 1.46 20.77
CA PRO A 83 9.73 1.01 21.57
C PRO A 83 8.75 2.15 21.90
N GLY A 84 7.46 1.91 21.69
CA GLY A 84 6.41 2.90 21.95
C GLY A 84 6.23 3.97 20.85
N ARG A 85 6.80 3.76 19.66
CA ARG A 85 6.63 4.62 18.49
C ARG A 85 5.71 4.00 17.44
N LEU A 86 5.36 4.81 16.43
CA LEU A 86 4.31 4.48 15.48
C LEU A 86 4.87 4.25 14.08
N ALA A 87 4.27 3.30 13.38
CA ALA A 87 4.27 3.24 11.92
C ALA A 87 2.87 3.61 11.41
N CYS A 88 2.80 4.67 10.61
CA CYS A 88 1.58 5.16 9.98
C CYS A 88 1.54 4.67 8.54
N VAL A 89 0.62 3.75 8.24
CA VAL A 89 0.52 3.11 6.94
C VAL A 89 -0.73 3.63 6.22
N HIS A 90 -0.52 4.26 5.08
CA HIS A 90 -1.59 4.75 4.21
C HIS A 90 -1.98 3.67 3.21
N VAL A 91 -3.26 3.30 3.20
CA VAL A 91 -3.85 2.32 2.28
C VAL A 91 -5.26 2.74 1.92
N GLN A 92 -5.89 2.01 1.01
CA GLN A 92 -7.24 2.20 0.50
C GLN A 92 -7.77 0.84 0.07
N GLN A 93 -9.07 0.61 0.22
CA GLN A 93 -9.68 -0.63 -0.25
C GLN A 93 -9.52 -0.78 -1.78
N VAL A 94 -9.13 -1.97 -2.22
CA VAL A 94 -8.85 -2.25 -3.63
C VAL A 94 -10.14 -2.69 -4.33
N ALA A 95 -10.42 -2.10 -5.49
CA ALA A 95 -11.64 -2.40 -6.24
C ALA A 95 -11.53 -3.71 -7.04
N LEU A 96 -12.51 -4.59 -6.89
CA LEU A 96 -12.67 -5.78 -7.71
C LEU A 96 -13.35 -5.43 -9.04
N LYS A 97 -12.75 -5.93 -10.12
CA LYS A 97 -13.28 -5.78 -11.48
C LYS A 97 -14.07 -7.03 -11.87
N LYS A 98 -15.19 -6.82 -12.58
CA LYS A 98 -16.03 -7.89 -13.11
C LYS A 98 -15.26 -8.90 -13.98
N SER A 99 -14.27 -8.42 -14.74
CA SER A 99 -13.45 -9.27 -15.60
C SER A 99 -12.55 -10.25 -14.86
N VAL A 100 -12.21 -9.96 -13.59
CA VAL A 100 -11.31 -10.79 -12.78
C VAL A 100 -12.11 -11.63 -11.79
N ALA A 101 -13.06 -11.03 -11.07
CA ALA A 101 -13.79 -11.69 -9.99
C ALA A 101 -15.22 -12.13 -10.37
N GLY A 102 -15.68 -11.85 -11.59
CA GLY A 102 -17.07 -12.10 -12.02
C GLY A 102 -18.10 -11.07 -11.52
N TYR A 103 -17.72 -10.22 -10.56
CA TYR A 103 -18.56 -9.14 -10.00
C TYR A 103 -17.74 -7.86 -9.74
N ILE A 104 -18.44 -6.76 -9.45
CA ILE A 104 -17.83 -5.49 -9.03
C ILE A 104 -17.98 -5.40 -7.51
N GLY A 105 -16.88 -5.11 -6.82
CA GLY A 105 -16.85 -5.06 -5.36
C GLY A 105 -15.57 -4.40 -4.84
N LEU A 106 -15.26 -4.61 -3.57
CA LEU A 106 -14.02 -4.19 -2.93
C LEU A 106 -13.38 -5.40 -2.23
N THR A 107 -12.06 -5.44 -2.13
CA THR A 107 -11.34 -6.31 -1.20
C THR A 107 -11.01 -5.55 0.08
N ASP A 108 -10.92 -6.27 1.21
CA ASP A 108 -10.51 -5.70 2.50
C ASP A 108 -8.98 -5.60 2.62
N PHE A 109 -8.35 -4.89 1.68
CA PHE A 109 -6.90 -4.70 1.66
C PHE A 109 -6.38 -4.01 2.92
N ARG A 110 -7.10 -3.02 3.44
CA ARG A 110 -6.74 -2.37 4.70
C ARG A 110 -6.71 -3.38 5.85
N GLY A 111 -7.72 -4.23 5.96
CA GLY A 111 -7.74 -5.27 6.99
C GLY A 111 -6.61 -6.29 6.82
N ASP A 112 -6.27 -6.66 5.58
CA ASP A 112 -5.14 -7.55 5.29
C ASP A 112 -3.83 -6.96 5.79
N VAL A 113 -3.60 -5.67 5.55
CA VAL A 113 -2.39 -4.97 6.01
C VAL A 113 -2.35 -4.89 7.54
N ILE A 114 -3.48 -4.58 8.20
CA ILE A 114 -3.55 -4.59 9.68
C ILE A 114 -3.18 -5.98 10.22
N ARG A 115 -3.74 -7.05 9.64
CA ARG A 115 -3.44 -8.43 10.04
C ARG A 115 -1.97 -8.78 9.83
N ALA A 116 -1.38 -8.36 8.71
CA ALA A 116 0.03 -8.59 8.42
C ALA A 116 0.96 -7.89 9.42
N PHE A 117 0.65 -6.65 9.80
CA PHE A 117 1.38 -5.92 10.83
C PHE A 117 1.29 -6.60 12.20
N GLN A 118 0.09 -6.99 12.61
CA GLN A 118 -0.12 -7.69 13.89
C GLN A 118 0.61 -9.04 13.94
N ALA A 119 0.67 -9.75 12.82
CA ALA A 119 1.39 -11.03 12.72
C ALA A 119 2.91 -10.88 12.93
N GLU A 120 3.50 -9.73 12.64
CA GLU A 120 4.93 -9.45 12.91
C GLU A 120 5.18 -8.82 14.29
N GLY A 121 4.15 -8.64 15.12
CA GLY A 121 4.29 -8.14 16.49
C GLY A 121 3.92 -6.67 16.71
N TRP A 122 3.39 -5.99 15.69
CA TRP A 122 2.83 -4.65 15.87
C TRP A 122 1.48 -4.66 16.60
N ILE A 123 1.15 -3.55 17.23
CA ILE A 123 -0.15 -3.33 17.87
C ILE A 123 -0.94 -2.33 17.04
N PHE A 124 -2.14 -2.71 16.61
CA PHE A 124 -3.05 -1.78 15.94
C PHE A 124 -3.60 -0.77 16.95
N ASN A 125 -3.08 0.45 16.88
CA ASN A 125 -3.44 1.53 17.81
C ASN A 125 -4.69 2.30 17.38
N GLY A 126 -4.88 2.52 16.08
CA GLY A 126 -6.02 3.25 15.54
C GLY A 126 -5.89 3.57 14.06
N GLU A 127 -6.93 4.14 13.48
CA GLU A 127 -6.99 4.55 12.08
C GLU A 127 -7.70 5.90 11.91
N VAL A 128 -7.42 6.55 10.79
CA VAL A 128 -8.07 7.80 10.38
C VAL A 128 -8.51 7.63 8.93
N THR A 129 -9.79 7.91 8.67
CA THR A 129 -10.33 7.93 7.31
C THR A 129 -10.04 9.27 6.63
N ILE A 130 -9.38 9.22 5.48
CA ILE A 130 -9.15 10.38 4.61
C ILE A 130 -10.24 10.40 3.55
N TRP A 131 -11.24 11.25 3.77
CA TRP A 131 -12.32 11.44 2.82
C TRP A 131 -11.83 12.09 1.52
N LYS A 132 -12.27 11.53 0.39
CA LYS A 132 -12.03 12.09 -0.93
C LYS A 132 -13.29 12.75 -1.45
N ASP A 133 -13.11 13.82 -2.20
CA ASP A 133 -14.21 14.45 -2.96
C ASP A 133 -14.80 13.42 -3.94
N PRO A 134 -16.10 13.04 -3.78
CA PRO A 134 -16.74 12.06 -4.65
C PRO A 134 -16.86 12.52 -6.10
N GLN A 135 -17.05 13.82 -6.33
CA GLN A 135 -17.15 14.40 -7.67
C GLN A 135 -15.78 14.37 -8.35
N ALA A 136 -14.72 14.77 -7.65
CA ALA A 136 -13.35 14.70 -8.18
C ALA A 136 -12.95 13.25 -8.49
N GLN A 137 -13.29 12.29 -7.61
CA GLN A 137 -13.06 10.87 -7.85
C GLN A 137 -13.86 10.36 -9.06
N SER A 138 -15.14 10.73 -9.18
CA SER A 138 -15.99 10.37 -10.32
C SER A 138 -15.44 10.91 -11.64
N ILE A 139 -14.98 12.16 -11.69
CA ILE A 139 -14.43 12.77 -12.91
C ILE A 139 -13.15 12.05 -13.33
N ARG A 140 -12.23 11.81 -12.39
CA ARG A 140 -10.93 11.18 -12.68
C ARG A 140 -11.06 9.71 -13.07
N THR A 141 -11.87 8.95 -12.32
CA THR A 141 -11.93 7.48 -12.47
C THR A 141 -13.06 7.01 -13.39
N LYS A 142 -14.01 7.90 -13.70
CA LYS A 142 -15.27 7.56 -14.38
C LYS A 142 -16.00 6.40 -13.69
N ALA A 143 -15.89 6.32 -12.35
CA ALA A 143 -16.45 5.23 -11.57
C ALA A 143 -17.97 5.12 -11.76
N HIS A 144 -18.41 3.94 -12.21
CA HIS A 144 -19.82 3.65 -12.45
C HIS A 144 -20.70 3.93 -11.22
N ALA A 145 -20.19 3.61 -10.04
CA ALA A 145 -20.92 3.76 -8.78
C ALA A 145 -21.01 5.21 -8.25
N LEU A 146 -20.35 6.18 -8.90
CA LEU A 146 -20.41 7.60 -8.53
C LEU A 146 -21.11 8.47 -9.58
N ALA A 147 -21.44 7.90 -10.74
CA ALA A 147 -22.05 8.64 -11.83
C ALA A 147 -23.54 8.94 -11.59
N PHE A 148 -23.97 10.18 -11.81
CA PHE A 148 -25.39 10.57 -11.76
C PHE A 148 -26.27 9.76 -12.73
N THR A 149 -25.73 9.40 -13.91
CA THR A 149 -26.43 8.56 -14.88
C THR A 149 -26.74 7.18 -14.32
N THR A 150 -25.81 6.57 -13.57
CA THR A 150 -26.05 5.32 -12.87
C THR A 150 -27.14 5.49 -11.82
N LYS A 151 -27.05 6.55 -11.00
CA LYS A 151 -28.02 6.82 -9.93
C LYS A 151 -29.44 6.88 -10.50
N ASN A 152 -29.62 7.59 -11.62
CA ASN A 152 -30.92 7.79 -12.24
C ASN A 152 -31.45 6.53 -12.95
N ARG A 153 -30.57 5.64 -13.43
CA ARG A 153 -30.96 4.39 -14.09
C ARG A 153 -31.22 3.27 -13.09
N ASP A 154 -30.39 3.15 -12.06
CA ASP A 154 -30.43 2.11 -11.04
C ASP A 154 -29.64 2.54 -9.80
N SER A 155 -30.33 3.08 -8.80
CA SER A 155 -29.72 3.61 -7.58
C SER A 155 -29.10 2.53 -6.69
N ALA A 156 -29.46 1.25 -6.86
CA ALA A 156 -28.88 0.15 -6.08
C ALA A 156 -27.40 -0.11 -6.44
N LYS A 157 -26.92 0.48 -7.55
CA LYS A 157 -25.53 0.37 -8.00
C LYS A 157 -24.60 1.48 -7.49
N ILE A 158 -25.12 2.40 -6.66
CA ILE A 158 -24.35 3.51 -6.09
C ILE A 158 -23.70 3.08 -4.78
N ARG A 159 -22.48 3.56 -4.51
CA ARG A 159 -21.80 3.40 -3.21
C ARG A 159 -21.03 4.68 -2.84
N PRO A 160 -20.64 4.85 -1.57
CA PRO A 160 -19.75 5.95 -1.18
C PRO A 160 -18.46 5.95 -2.00
N ALA A 161 -17.87 7.15 -2.16
CA ALA A 161 -16.54 7.29 -2.74
C ALA A 161 -15.52 6.50 -1.92
N LEU A 162 -14.48 6.00 -2.58
CA LEU A 162 -13.39 5.36 -1.86
C LEU A 162 -12.61 6.42 -1.08
N ALA A 163 -12.60 6.26 0.23
CA ALA A 163 -11.68 6.94 1.15
C ALA A 163 -10.36 6.18 1.22
N ASP A 164 -9.33 6.84 1.74
CA ASP A 164 -8.12 6.16 2.21
C ASP A 164 -8.24 5.87 3.71
#